data_AF-A0A238XIN0-F1
#
_entry.id   AF-A0A238XIN0-F1
#
_cell.length_a   1.000
_cell.length_b   1.000
_cell.length_c   1.000
_cell.angle_alpha   90.00
_cell.angle_beta   90.00
_cell.angle_gamma   90.00
#
_symmetry.space_group_name_H-M   'P 1'
#
loop_
_entity.id
_entity.type
_entity.pdbx_description
1 polymer ?
#
loop_
_entity_poly.entity_id
_entity_poly.type
_entity_poly.pdbx_seq_one_letter_code
_entity_poly.pdbx_strand_id
1 'polypeptide(L)'
;MTLRVVQYSTGITSFCAALRIAEKYGTNNLVLLFADVLTEDPDNYRFLADSSRYLGVPVTRVCDGRTPWQLFGDVRYLGNSRLAPCTYH
;
A
#
# COMPACT_ATOMS: atom_id res chain seq x y z
N MET A 1 12.56 -18.74 9.12
CA MET A 1 11.77 -18.45 7.92
C MET A 1 11.83 -16.96 7.63
N THR A 2 11.92 -16.55 6.35
CA THR A 2 12.01 -15.12 5.97
C THR A 2 10.62 -14.54 5.69
N LEU A 3 10.25 -13.46 6.37
CA LEU A 3 9.07 -12.66 6.06
C LEU A 3 9.31 -11.82 4.80
N ARG A 4 8.36 -11.82 3.87
CA ARG A 4 8.41 -11.04 2.63
C ARG A 4 7.30 -10.01 2.64
N VAL A 5 7.67 -8.75 2.72
CA VAL A 5 6.73 -7.62 2.73
C VAL A 5 6.75 -6.96 1.36
N VAL A 6 5.59 -6.85 0.73
CA VAL A 6 5.39 -6.15 -0.53
C VAL A 6 4.67 -4.83 -0.24
N GLN A 7 5.29 -3.71 -0.60
CA GLN A 7 4.59 -2.43 -0.67
C GLN A 7 3.54 -2.53 -1.79
N TYR A 8 2.30 -2.69 -1.40
CA TYR A 8 1.20 -3.10 -2.27
C TYR A 8 0.33 -1.90 -2.63
N SER A 9 0.67 -1.23 -3.72
CA SER A 9 0.02 0.01 -4.16
C SER A 9 -1.19 -0.21 -5.06
N THR A 10 -1.68 -1.44 -5.21
CA THR A 10 -2.73 -1.86 -6.17
C THR A 10 -2.39 -1.66 -7.65
N GLY A 11 -1.19 -1.17 -7.98
CA GLY A 11 -0.69 -1.12 -9.36
C GLY A 11 -0.23 -2.48 -9.87
N ILE A 12 -0.28 -2.67 -11.19
CA ILE A 12 0.09 -3.94 -11.87
C ILE A 12 1.46 -4.49 -11.43
N THR A 13 2.45 -3.62 -11.25
CA THR A 13 3.80 -4.01 -10.86
C THR A 13 3.86 -4.57 -9.44
N SER A 14 3.17 -3.94 -8.49
CA SER A 14 3.08 -4.43 -7.11
C SER A 14 2.31 -5.75 -7.02
N PHE A 15 1.29 -5.93 -7.86
CA PHE A 15 0.57 -7.19 -7.99
C PHE A 15 1.45 -8.31 -8.55
N CYS A 16 2.13 -8.08 -9.69
CA CYS A 16 3.03 -9.07 -10.26
C CYS A 16 4.18 -9.44 -9.31
N ALA A 17 4.67 -8.49 -8.50
CA ALA A 17 5.68 -8.77 -7.48
C ALA A 17 5.15 -9.71 -6.40
N ALA A 18 3.96 -9.43 -5.86
CA ALA A 18 3.31 -10.29 -4.87
C ALA A 18 3.01 -11.69 -5.44
N LEU A 19 2.51 -11.76 -6.67
CA LEU A 19 2.24 -13.02 -7.37
C LEU A 19 3.50 -13.88 -7.51
N ARG A 20 4.59 -13.31 -8.01
CA ARG A 20 5.86 -14.05 -8.18
C ARG A 20 6.44 -14.53 -6.85
N ILE A 21 6.25 -13.76 -5.78
CA ILE A 21 6.67 -14.16 -4.44
C ILE A 21 5.80 -15.33 -3.94
N ALA A 22 4.49 -15.26 -4.12
CA ALA A 22 3.56 -16.31 -3.74
C ALA A 22 3.84 -17.62 -4.50
N GLU A 23 4.07 -17.55 -5.81
CA GLU A 23 4.41 -18.71 -6.65
C GLU A 23 5.73 -19.36 -6.21
N LYS A 24 6.74 -18.56 -5.86
CA LYS A 24 8.08 -19.07 -5.54
C LYS A 24 8.22 -19.56 -4.10
N TYR A 25 7.54 -18.94 -3.15
CA TYR A 25 7.79 -19.15 -1.71
C TYR A 25 6.53 -19.50 -0.91
N GLY A 26 5.37 -19.57 -1.56
CA GLY A 26 4.07 -19.68 -0.89
C GLY A 26 3.67 -18.39 -0.18
N THR A 27 2.49 -18.43 0.45
CA THR A 27 1.82 -17.26 1.03
C THR A 27 1.97 -17.17 2.55
N ASN A 28 2.41 -18.24 3.23
CA ASN A 28 2.50 -18.32 4.69
C ASN A 28 3.36 -17.22 5.34
N ASN A 29 4.32 -16.65 4.61
CA ASN A 29 5.20 -15.56 5.09
C ASN A 29 5.22 -14.38 4.11
N LEU A 30 4.07 -14.07 3.50
CA LEU A 30 3.87 -12.94 2.59
C LEU A 30 2.93 -11.92 3.24
N VAL A 31 3.34 -10.65 3.23
CA VAL A 31 2.53 -9.51 3.67
C VAL A 31 2.30 -8.58 2.49
N LEU A 32 1.02 -8.25 2.23
CA LEU A 32 0.61 -7.16 1.35
C LEU A 32 0.43 -5.90 2.21
N LEU A 33 1.42 -5.00 2.20
CA LEU A 33 1.41 -3.77 2.98
C LEU A 33 0.82 -2.63 2.14
N PHE A 34 -0.39 -2.17 2.48
CA PHE A 34 -1.06 -1.08 1.80
C PHE A 34 -1.04 0.18 2.67
N ALA A 35 -0.38 1.23 2.18
CA ALA A 35 -0.34 2.54 2.82
C ALA A 35 -1.47 3.41 2.28
N ASP A 36 -2.56 3.51 3.04
CA ASP A 36 -3.77 4.18 2.61
C ASP A 36 -3.73 5.69 2.90
N VAL A 37 -3.88 6.48 1.84
CA VAL A 37 -3.91 7.96 1.90
C VAL A 37 -5.32 8.52 1.90
N LEU A 38 -6.36 7.67 1.90
CA LEU A 38 -7.78 8.04 1.94
C LEU A 38 -8.27 8.85 0.74
N THR A 39 -7.51 8.84 -0.36
CA THR A 39 -7.83 9.54 -1.61
C THR A 39 -7.63 8.66 -2.84
N GLU A 40 -7.50 7.34 -2.66
CA GLU A 40 -7.41 6.41 -3.79
C GLU A 40 -8.74 6.34 -4.54
N ASP A 41 -8.67 5.97 -5.82
CA ASP A 41 -9.88 5.70 -6.60
C ASP A 41 -10.65 4.51 -5.99
N PRO A 42 -12.00 4.55 -5.94
CA PRO A 42 -12.80 3.40 -5.50
C PRO A 42 -12.44 2.07 -6.17
N ASP A 43 -12.02 2.09 -7.44
CA ASP A 43 -11.58 0.90 -8.16
C ASP A 43 -10.27 0.32 -7.61
N ASN A 44 -9.37 1.16 -7.08
CA ASN A 44 -8.16 0.68 -6.40
C ASN A 44 -8.52 -0.11 -5.14
N TYR A 45 -9.48 0.36 -4.34
CA TYR A 45 -9.95 -0.38 -3.16
C TYR A 45 -10.67 -1.68 -3.53
N ARG A 46 -11.44 -1.70 -4.63
CA ARG A 46 -12.03 -2.93 -5.17
C ARG A 46 -10.93 -3.92 -5.56
N PHE A 47 -9.95 -3.47 -6.35
CA PHE A 47 -8.85 -4.32 -6.82
C PHE A 47 -7.97 -4.81 -5.66
N LEU A 48 -7.78 -4.00 -4.62
CA LEU A 48 -7.11 -4.41 -3.37
C LEU A 48 -7.80 -5.63 -2.73
N ALA A 49 -9.13 -5.60 -2.63
CA ALA A 49 -9.91 -6.72 -2.09
C ALA A 49 -9.85 -7.95 -3.00
N ASP A 50 -9.98 -7.75 -4.32
CA ASP A 50 -9.95 -8.84 -5.30
C ASP A 50 -8.59 -9.54 -5.35
N SER A 51 -7.50 -8.78 -5.33
CA SER A 51 -6.13 -9.31 -5.32
C SER A 51 -5.79 -10.02 -4.01
N SER A 52 -6.23 -9.50 -2.86
CA SER A 52 -6.11 -10.18 -1.57
C SER A 52 -6.82 -11.54 -1.58
N ARG A 53 -8.05 -11.59 -2.12
CA ARG A 53 -8.82 -12.83 -2.28
C ARG A 53 -8.12 -13.80 -3.23
N TYR A 54 -7.63 -13.30 -4.37
CA TYR A 54 -6.94 -14.11 -5.37
C TYR A 54 -5.65 -14.75 -4.82
N LEU A 55 -4.85 -13.99 -4.08
CA LEU A 55 -3.60 -14.48 -3.49
C LEU A 55 -3.82 -15.29 -2.20
N GLY A 56 -5.01 -15.20 -1.59
CA GLY A 56 -5.27 -15.78 -0.27
C GLY A 56 -4.44 -15.15 0.85
N VAL A 57 -4.06 -13.88 0.70
CA VAL A 57 -3.26 -13.12 1.68
C VAL A 57 -4.03 -11.89 2.12
N PRO A 58 -4.31 -11.70 3.42
CA PRO A 58 -5.00 -10.52 3.91
C PRO A 58 -4.16 -9.26 3.72
N VAL A 59 -4.82 -8.15 3.43
CA VAL A 59 -4.15 -6.85 3.33
C VAL A 59 -3.81 -6.34 4.72
N THR A 60 -2.56 -5.96 4.91
CA THR A 60 -2.11 -5.19 6.08
C THR A 60 -2.21 -3.71 5.72
N ARG A 61 -3.30 -3.06 6.16
CA ARG A 61 -3.54 -1.64 5.92
C ARG A 61 -2.89 -0.80 7.01
N VAL A 62 -2.08 0.18 6.61
CA VAL A 62 -1.60 1.26 7.48
C VAL A 62 -2.16 2.58 6.99
N CYS A 63 -2.62 3.42 7.91
CA CYS A 63 -3.27 4.68 7.58
C CYS A 63 -2.98 5.69 8.68
N ASP A 64 -2.52 6.88 8.29
CA ASP A 64 -2.30 8.02 9.20
C ASP A 64 -3.62 8.65 9.67
N GLY A 65 -4.71 8.44 8.91
CA GLY A 65 -6.04 8.98 9.18
C GLY A 65 -6.28 10.35 8.54
N ARG A 66 -5.24 11.03 8.06
CA ARG A 66 -5.36 12.25 7.24
C ARG A 66 -5.20 11.94 5.75
N THR A 67 -5.86 12.77 4.95
CA THR A 67 -5.57 12.91 3.52
C THR A 67 -4.32 13.76 3.28
N PRO A 68 -3.67 13.67 2.10
CA PRO A 68 -2.57 14.55 1.74
C PRO A 68 -2.95 16.04 1.84
N TRP A 69 -4.19 16.40 1.50
CA TRP A 69 -4.69 17.77 1.57
C TRP A 69 -4.75 18.31 3.00
N GLN A 70 -5.23 17.50 3.95
CA GLN A 70 -5.23 17.85 5.36
C GLN A 70 -3.80 18.03 5.88
N LEU A 71 -2.92 17.07 5.59
CA LEU A 71 -1.51 17.15 5.99
C LEU A 71 -0.83 18.41 5.44
N PHE A 72 -1.05 18.74 4.17
CA PHE A 72 -0.50 19.96 3.55
C PHE A 72 -1.01 21.23 4.25
N GLY A 73 -2.29 21.26 4.63
CA GLY A 73 -2.86 22.33 5.46
C GLY A 73 -2.21 22.43 6.84
N ASP A 74 -2.10 21.31 7.55
CA ASP A 74 -1.54 21.22 8.91
C ASP A 74 -0.10 21.76 8.97
N VAL A 75 0.73 21.38 7.99
CA VAL A 75 2.16 21.73 7.96
C VAL A 75 2.48 22.96 7.10
N ARG A 76 1.46 23.69 6.63
CA ARG A 76 1.59 24.87 5.74
C ARG A 76 2.49 24.59 4.54
N TYR A 77 2.25 23.48 3.86
CA TYR A 77 3.05 22.98 2.75
C TYR A 77 2.31 23.12 1.43
N LEU A 78 3.01 23.59 0.38
CA LEU A 78 2.51 23.54 -0.99
C LEU A 78 2.97 22.24 -1.63
N GLY A 79 2.03 21.39 -2.03
CA GLY A 79 2.30 20.07 -2.61
C GLY A 79 3.31 20.13 -3.76
N ASN A 80 4.41 19.40 -3.62
CA ASN A 80 5.49 19.30 -4.61
C ASN A 80 6.32 18.01 -4.37
N SER A 81 7.23 17.69 -5.27
CA SER A 81 8.02 16.45 -5.25
C SER A 81 9.33 16.51 -4.42
N ARG A 82 9.57 17.56 -3.63
CA ARG A 82 10.85 17.75 -2.90
C ARG A 82 10.89 17.10 -1.52
N LEU A 83 9.74 17.01 -0.85
CA LEU A 83 9.63 16.48 0.52
C LEU A 83 8.34 15.69 0.66
N ALA A 84 8.42 14.57 1.40
CA ALA A 84 7.26 13.84 1.90
C ALA A 84 6.98 14.27 3.35
N PRO A 85 6.04 15.20 3.60
CA PRO A 85 5.81 15.80 4.93
C PRO A 85 5.30 14.81 5.99
N CYS A 86 4.96 13.58 5.60
CA CYS A 86 4.59 12.49 6.49
C CYS A 86 5.76 11.67 7.05
N THR A 87 7.01 11.99 6.66
CA THR A 87 8.21 11.27 7.14
C THR A 87 8.72 11.89 8.44
N TYR A 88 8.89 11.07 9.49
CA TYR A 88 9.55 11.46 10.74
C TYR A 88 11.08 11.30 10.60
N HIS A 89 11.84 12.27 11.11
CA HIS A 89 13.31 12.26 11.14
C HIS A 89 13.84 11.91 12.54
#